data_AF-A0A352R306-F1
#
_entry.id   AF-A0A352R306-F1
#
_cell.length_a   1.000
_cell.length_b   1.000
_cell.length_c   1.000
_cell.angle_alpha   90.00
_cell.angle_beta   90.00
_cell.angle_gamma   90.00
#
_symmetry.space_group_name_H-M   'P 1'
#
loop_
_entity.id
_entity.type
_entity.pdbx_description
1 polymer ?
#
loop_
_entity_poly.entity_id
_entity_poly.type
_entity_poly.pdbx_seq_one_letter_code
_entity_poly.pdbx_strand_id
1 'polypeptide(L)'
;GWLPPDTPVREFEGAIRAVSEPIFARPLAEISFAQVLLGLFQTARRFNMQVQPQLVLLQKTMLNIEGLGRQLYPQLDLWETAQPILRQWFKAQVSPKQVVRQLRDNWPDMAQQLPQLPGLLYKALEQQAKPVTVPAVKPQKPRKKLLLPVLLLAVGLLTMPIHWSWLWHHAPLNSVIVIVALLWLWRRSR
;
A
#
# COMPACT_ATOMS: atom_id res chain seq x y z
N GLY A 1 7.17 -10.68 -11.09
CA GLY A 1 7.39 -9.26 -11.39
C GLY A 1 7.06 -8.44 -10.16
N TRP A 2 7.45 -7.16 -10.11
CA TRP A 2 7.15 -6.28 -8.98
C TRP A 2 5.69 -5.78 -8.96
N LEU A 3 4.99 -5.95 -10.07
CA LEU A 3 3.58 -5.61 -10.27
C LEU A 3 2.73 -6.89 -10.33
N PRO A 4 1.50 -6.90 -9.79
CA PRO A 4 0.54 -7.97 -9.99
C PRO A 4 0.27 -8.24 -11.48
N PRO A 5 0.02 -9.50 -11.87
CA PRO A 5 -0.18 -9.87 -13.28
C PRO A 5 -1.44 -9.27 -13.91
N ASP A 6 -2.42 -8.86 -13.09
CA ASP A 6 -3.68 -8.22 -13.48
C ASP A 6 -3.58 -6.69 -13.58
N THR A 7 -2.40 -6.10 -13.37
CA THR A 7 -2.22 -4.64 -13.40
C THR A 7 -2.45 -4.09 -14.83
N PRO A 8 -3.34 -3.09 -15.02
CA PRO A 8 -3.51 -2.43 -16.30
C PRO A 8 -2.29 -1.55 -16.64
N VAL A 9 -1.40 -2.08 -17.48
CA VAL A 9 -0.10 -1.44 -17.82
C VAL A 9 -0.26 -0.02 -18.35
N ARG A 10 -1.27 0.24 -19.19
CA ARG A 10 -1.51 1.58 -19.76
C ARG A 10 -1.90 2.62 -18.72
N GLU A 11 -2.73 2.22 -17.75
CA GLU A 11 -3.13 3.11 -16.66
C GLU A 11 -1.95 3.40 -15.73
N PHE A 12 -1.13 2.37 -15.46
CA PHE A 12 0.09 2.54 -14.68
C PHE A 12 1.08 3.49 -15.37
N GLU A 13 1.34 3.30 -16.67
CA GLU A 13 2.21 4.17 -17.46
C GLU A 13 1.71 5.62 -17.44
N GLY A 14 0.41 5.83 -17.67
CA GLY A 14 -0.21 7.16 -17.63
C GLY A 14 -0.06 7.83 -16.27
N ALA A 15 -0.25 7.08 -15.18
CA ALA A 15 -0.11 7.60 -13.83
C ALA A 15 1.35 7.94 -13.47
N ILE A 16 2.32 7.16 -13.97
CA ILE A 16 3.75 7.48 -13.81
C ILE A 16 4.11 8.73 -14.63
N ARG A 17 3.67 8.82 -15.88
CA ARG A 17 3.91 9.99 -16.75
C ARG A 17 3.36 11.27 -16.14
N ALA A 18 2.14 11.23 -15.61
CA ALA A 18 1.51 12.37 -14.95
C ALA A 18 2.34 12.93 -13.78
N VAL A 19 3.11 12.08 -13.09
CA VAL A 19 3.99 12.50 -11.99
C VAL A 19 5.37 12.95 -12.50
N SER A 20 5.89 12.36 -13.58
CA SER A 20 7.25 12.66 -14.08
C SER A 20 7.32 13.85 -15.04
N GLU A 21 6.33 14.02 -15.91
CA GLU A 21 6.34 15.03 -16.97
C GLU A 21 6.43 16.48 -16.47
N PRO A 22 5.80 16.86 -15.33
CA PRO A 22 5.89 18.23 -14.81
C PRO A 22 7.30 18.73 -14.47
N ILE A 23 8.26 17.83 -14.21
CA ILE A 23 9.64 18.20 -13.87
C ILE A 23 10.60 18.13 -15.05
N PHE A 24 10.14 17.68 -16.22
CA PHE A 24 10.98 17.60 -17.41
C PHE A 24 11.39 18.99 -17.89
N ALA A 25 12.67 19.16 -18.23
CA ALA A 25 13.23 20.40 -18.76
C ALA A 25 13.06 21.62 -17.82
N ARG A 26 12.95 21.39 -16.51
CA ARG A 26 12.81 22.46 -15.51
C ARG A 26 14.03 22.53 -14.59
N PRO A 27 14.47 23.74 -14.23
CA PRO A 27 15.58 23.92 -13.31
C PRO A 27 15.20 23.50 -11.88
N LEU A 28 16.18 23.02 -11.11
CA LEU A 28 16.03 22.55 -9.73
C LEU A 28 15.41 23.59 -8.78
N ALA A 29 15.60 24.88 -9.06
CA ALA A 29 14.97 25.97 -8.30
C ALA A 29 13.44 26.00 -8.40
N GLU A 30 12.85 25.46 -9.47
CA GLU A 30 11.40 25.57 -9.77
C GLU A 30 10.62 24.29 -9.46
N ILE A 31 11.30 23.20 -9.14
CA ILE A 31 10.69 21.88 -8.92
C ILE A 31 11.01 21.35 -7.53
N SER A 32 10.11 20.55 -6.96
CA SER A 32 10.45 19.72 -5.80
C SER A 32 10.58 18.26 -6.22
N PHE A 33 11.82 17.79 -6.30
CA PHE A 33 12.11 16.42 -6.70
C PHE A 33 11.68 15.43 -5.61
N ALA A 34 11.78 15.82 -4.33
CA ALA A 34 11.29 15.01 -3.23
C ALA A 34 9.76 14.74 -3.34
N GLN A 35 8.98 15.73 -3.79
CA GLN A 35 7.53 15.57 -4.00
C GLN A 35 7.23 14.65 -5.18
N VAL A 36 7.99 14.73 -6.27
CA VAL A 36 7.87 13.80 -7.41
C VAL A 36 8.14 12.37 -6.97
N LEU A 37 9.22 12.13 -6.24
CA LEU A 37 9.58 10.80 -5.76
C LEU A 37 8.48 10.20 -4.87
N LEU A 38 7.89 11.02 -3.99
CA LEU A 38 6.75 10.64 -3.17
C LEU A 38 5.53 10.28 -4.04
N GLY A 39 5.22 11.10 -5.05
CA GLY A 39 4.16 10.82 -6.02
C GLY A 39 4.36 9.50 -6.75
N LEU A 40 5.59 9.20 -7.19
CA LEU A 40 5.93 7.94 -7.86
C LEU A 40 5.70 6.72 -6.93
N PHE A 41 6.10 6.80 -5.66
CA PHE A 41 5.83 5.73 -4.70
C PHE A 41 4.34 5.58 -4.39
N GLN A 42 3.59 6.68 -4.29
CA GLN A 42 2.15 6.64 -4.09
C GLN A 42 1.44 6.00 -5.27
N THR A 43 1.81 6.39 -6.50
CA THR A 43 1.32 5.76 -7.73
C THR A 43 1.65 4.27 -7.72
N ALA A 44 2.89 3.88 -7.46
CA ALA A 44 3.28 2.47 -7.38
C ALA A 44 2.42 1.67 -6.37
N ARG A 45 2.20 2.21 -5.17
CA ARG A 45 1.34 1.57 -4.15
C ARG A 45 -0.11 1.43 -4.60
N ARG A 46 -0.65 2.42 -5.31
CA ARG A 46 -2.03 2.40 -5.85
C ARG A 46 -2.24 1.23 -6.81
N PHE A 47 -1.20 0.85 -7.55
CA PHE A 47 -1.20 -0.32 -8.44
C PHE A 47 -0.71 -1.60 -7.73
N ASN A 48 -0.84 -1.66 -6.40
CA ASN A 48 -0.48 -2.82 -5.56
C ASN A 48 0.99 -3.29 -5.71
N MET A 49 1.89 -2.42 -6.14
CA MET A 49 3.32 -2.69 -6.06
C MET A 49 3.77 -2.62 -4.58
N GLN A 50 4.47 -3.66 -4.12
CA GLN A 50 5.03 -3.68 -2.76
C GLN A 50 6.17 -2.66 -2.65
N VAL A 51 5.88 -1.47 -2.15
CA VAL A 51 6.90 -0.44 -1.87
C VAL A 51 7.45 -0.67 -0.45
N GLN A 52 8.76 -0.88 -0.35
CA GLN A 52 9.41 -1.09 0.95
C GLN A 52 9.40 0.20 1.79
N PRO A 53 9.15 0.12 3.11
CA PRO A 53 9.12 1.29 4.00
C PRO A 53 10.41 2.13 3.98
N GLN A 54 11.56 1.49 3.73
CA GLN A 54 12.88 2.15 3.69
C GLN A 54 13.00 3.18 2.57
N LEU A 55 12.26 2.99 1.46
CA LEU A 55 12.27 3.91 0.32
C LEU A 55 11.58 5.24 0.64
N VAL A 56 10.68 5.25 1.63
CA VAL A 56 10.04 6.48 2.14
C VAL A 56 11.05 7.33 2.91
N LEU A 57 12.03 6.71 3.59
CA LEU A 57 13.03 7.43 4.36
C LEU A 57 14.07 8.15 3.47
N LEU A 58 14.30 7.66 2.25
CA LEU A 58 15.16 8.31 1.24
C LEU A 58 14.74 9.76 0.97
N GLN A 59 13.44 10.06 1.15
CA GLN A 59 12.88 11.39 0.99
C GLN A 59 13.64 12.46 1.80
N LYS A 60 14.06 12.15 3.03
CA LYS A 60 14.80 13.09 3.88
C LYS A 60 16.15 13.44 3.28
N THR A 61 16.85 12.43 2.76
CA THR A 61 18.13 12.61 2.07
C THR A 61 17.94 13.40 0.78
N MET A 62 16.92 13.07 0.00
CA MET A 62 16.61 13.75 -1.26
C MET A 62 16.22 15.21 -1.04
N LEU A 63 15.45 15.52 0.00
CA LEU A 63 15.08 16.88 0.37
C LEU A 63 16.30 17.71 0.82
N ASN A 64 17.23 17.09 1.55
CA ASN A 64 18.49 17.74 1.92
C ASN A 64 19.37 18.03 0.70
N ILE A 65 19.50 17.05 -0.21
CA ILE A 65 20.26 17.21 -1.46
C ILE A 65 19.61 18.27 -2.37
N GLU A 66 18.27 18.31 -2.46
CA GLU A 66 17.54 19.36 -3.19
C GLU A 66 17.83 20.75 -2.60
N GLY A 67 17.82 20.88 -1.28
CA GLY A 67 18.14 22.13 -0.59
C GLY A 67 19.55 22.64 -0.91
N LEU A 68 20.55 21.76 -0.84
CA LEU A 68 21.93 22.08 -1.23
C LEU A 68 22.06 22.37 -2.72
N GLY A 69 21.41 21.57 -3.55
CA GLY A 69 21.43 21.73 -5.01
C GLY A 69 20.83 23.05 -5.45
N ARG A 70 19.77 23.54 -4.80
CA ARG A 70 19.20 24.88 -5.08
C ARG A 70 20.14 26.02 -4.73
N GLN A 71 20.97 25.86 -3.70
CA GLN A 71 21.95 26.88 -3.32
C GLN A 71 23.16 26.89 -4.26
N LEU A 72 23.63 25.71 -4.69
CA LEU A 72 24.86 25.58 -5.48
C LEU A 72 24.62 25.64 -6.99
N TYR A 73 23.54 25.03 -7.48
CA TYR A 73 23.24 24.88 -8.90
C TYR A 73 21.73 25.07 -9.18
N PRO A 74 21.17 26.27 -8.99
CA PRO A 74 19.74 26.53 -9.13
C PRO A 74 19.18 26.23 -10.53
N GLN A 75 20.01 26.39 -11.57
CA GLN A 75 19.62 26.18 -12.97
C GLN A 75 19.82 24.73 -13.46
N LEU A 76 20.22 23.81 -12.58
CA LEU A 76 20.46 22.41 -12.94
C LEU A 76 19.16 21.72 -13.36
N ASP A 77 19.13 21.13 -14.55
CA ASP A 77 18.10 20.17 -14.94
C ASP A 77 18.46 18.78 -14.37
N LEU A 78 17.65 18.30 -13.42
CA LEU A 78 17.83 16.98 -12.80
C LEU A 78 17.59 15.84 -13.78
N TRP A 79 16.64 16.00 -14.72
CA TRP A 79 16.32 14.95 -15.68
C TRP A 79 17.48 14.73 -16.63
N GLU A 80 18.00 15.80 -17.23
CA GLU A 80 19.14 15.73 -18.15
C GLU A 80 20.34 15.03 -17.50
N THR A 81 20.61 15.38 -16.24
CA THR A 81 21.71 14.84 -15.44
C THR A 81 21.49 13.37 -15.05
N ALA A 82 20.27 12.98 -14.68
CA ALA A 82 19.95 11.61 -14.26
C ALA A 82 19.79 10.63 -15.43
N GLN A 83 19.40 11.13 -16.61
CA GLN A 83 19.15 10.35 -17.81
C GLN A 83 20.26 9.36 -18.19
N PRO A 84 21.56 9.73 -18.26
CA PRO A 84 22.63 8.78 -18.55
C PRO A 84 22.77 7.67 -17.49
N ILE A 85 22.58 7.99 -16.21
CA ILE A 85 22.65 7.03 -15.10
C ILE A 85 21.54 5.99 -15.23
N LEU A 86 20.30 6.45 -15.45
CA LEU A 86 19.14 5.58 -15.66
C LEU A 86 19.32 4.66 -16.87
N ARG A 87 19.83 5.19 -17.98
CA ARG A 87 20.09 4.39 -19.20
C ARG A 87 21.14 3.32 -18.97
N GLN A 88 22.24 3.64 -18.29
CA GLN A 88 23.28 2.66 -17.99
C GLN A 88 22.77 1.57 -17.04
N TRP A 89 22.03 1.97 -16.00
CA TRP A 89 21.40 1.04 -15.06
C TRP A 89 20.41 0.10 -15.76
N PHE A 90 19.53 0.64 -16.61
CA PHE A 90 18.55 -0.17 -17.34
C PHE A 90 19.24 -1.16 -18.30
N LYS A 91 20.26 -0.71 -19.03
CA LYS A 91 21.08 -1.57 -19.89
C LYS A 91 21.76 -2.69 -19.11
N ALA A 92 22.23 -2.41 -17.89
CA ALA A 92 22.80 -3.44 -17.03
C ALA A 92 21.72 -4.47 -16.68
N GLN A 93 20.58 -4.03 -16.14
CA GLN A 93 19.49 -4.89 -15.66
C GLN A 93 18.87 -5.79 -16.74
N VAL A 94 18.80 -5.32 -17.99
CA VAL A 94 18.19 -6.05 -19.13
C VAL A 94 19.26 -6.76 -19.98
N SER A 95 20.52 -6.78 -19.55
CA SER A 95 21.60 -7.37 -20.35
C SER A 95 21.51 -8.91 -20.39
N PRO A 96 21.52 -9.54 -21.59
CA PRO A 96 21.65 -11.00 -21.72
C PRO A 96 22.91 -11.55 -21.03
N LYS A 97 23.96 -10.71 -20.92
CA LYS A 97 25.19 -11.05 -20.22
C LYS A 97 24.96 -11.26 -18.72
N GLN A 98 24.02 -10.53 -18.11
CA GLN A 98 23.64 -10.76 -16.72
C GLN A 98 22.90 -12.09 -16.56
N VAL A 99 22.01 -12.43 -17.50
CA VAL A 99 21.32 -13.73 -17.50
C VAL A 99 22.32 -14.87 -17.60
N VAL A 100 23.29 -14.80 -18.54
CA VAL A 100 24.34 -15.82 -18.69
C VAL A 100 25.23 -15.89 -17.45
N ARG A 101 25.60 -14.75 -16.84
CA ARG A 101 26.36 -14.75 -15.58
C ARG A 101 25.59 -15.42 -14.45
N GLN A 102 24.33 -15.04 -14.24
CA GLN A 102 23.49 -15.63 -13.20
C GLN A 102 23.29 -17.13 -13.41
N LEU A 103 23.16 -17.58 -14.67
CA LEU A 103 23.04 -19.00 -14.97
C LEU A 103 24.34 -19.76 -14.68
N ARG A 104 25.50 -19.16 -15.00
CA ARG A 104 26.81 -19.75 -14.71
C ARG A 104 27.10 -19.82 -13.21
N ASP A 105 26.81 -18.73 -12.50
CA ASP A 105 27.11 -18.60 -11.07
C ASP A 105 26.18 -19.52 -10.23
N ASN A 106 24.95 -19.78 -10.68
CA ASN A 106 23.99 -20.69 -10.03
C ASN A 106 23.96 -22.12 -10.64
N TRP A 107 24.80 -22.42 -11.63
CA TRP A 107 24.83 -23.74 -12.30
C TRP A 107 25.01 -24.94 -11.34
N PRO A 108 25.88 -24.87 -10.30
CA PRO A 108 26.08 -26.00 -9.39
C PRO A 108 24.81 -26.40 -8.64
N ASP A 109 24.07 -25.40 -8.15
CA ASP A 109 22.83 -25.62 -7.38
C ASP A 109 21.68 -26.05 -8.30
N MET A 110 21.60 -25.48 -9.50
CA MET A 110 20.62 -25.89 -10.51
C MET A 110 20.83 -27.34 -10.99
N ALA A 111 22.08 -27.78 -11.14
CA ALA A 111 22.41 -29.14 -11.56
C ALA A 111 21.91 -30.21 -10.58
N GLN A 112 21.87 -29.89 -9.28
CA GLN A 112 21.34 -30.79 -8.24
C GLN A 112 19.81 -30.94 -8.32
N GLN A 113 19.11 -29.91 -8.79
CA GLN A 113 17.64 -29.88 -8.88
C GLN A 113 17.10 -30.33 -10.24
N LEU A 114 17.98 -30.39 -11.25
CA LEU A 114 17.68 -30.79 -12.63
C LEU A 114 16.92 -32.13 -12.76
N PRO A 115 17.24 -33.19 -11.99
CA PRO A 115 16.50 -34.45 -12.04
C PRO A 115 15.03 -34.36 -11.61
N GLN A 116 14.65 -33.33 -10.85
CA GLN A 116 13.30 -33.15 -10.30
C GLN A 116 12.38 -32.33 -11.22
N LEU A 117 12.96 -31.59 -12.18
CA LEU A 117 12.23 -30.75 -13.14
C LEU A 117 11.16 -31.49 -13.96
N PRO A 118 11.40 -32.71 -14.49
CA PRO A 118 10.40 -33.41 -15.31
C PRO A 118 9.09 -33.65 -14.54
N GLY A 119 9.20 -34.03 -13.26
CA GLY A 119 8.04 -34.30 -12.41
C GLY A 119 7.26 -33.04 -12.04
N LEU A 120 7.94 -31.89 -11.90
CA LEU A 120 7.28 -30.60 -11.66
C LEU A 120 6.57 -30.07 -12.90
N LEU A 121 7.19 -30.20 -14.08
CA LEU A 121 6.55 -29.86 -15.35
C LEU A 121 5.28 -30.69 -15.57
N TYR A 122 5.35 -32.00 -15.32
CA TYR A 122 4.20 -32.89 -15.49
C TYR A 122 3.03 -32.48 -14.59
N LYS A 123 3.30 -32.19 -13.31
CA LYS A 123 2.29 -31.73 -12.34
C LYS A 123 1.70 -30.36 -12.70
N ALA A 124 2.51 -29.43 -13.21
CA ALA A 124 2.04 -28.12 -13.63
C ALA A 124 1.11 -28.22 -14.85
N LEU A 125 1.47 -29.08 -15.82
CA LEU A 125 0.62 -29.38 -16.99
C LEU A 125 -0.70 -30.03 -16.57
N GLU A 126 -0.68 -30.99 -15.64
CA GLU A 126 -1.90 -31.59 -15.09
C GLU A 126 -2.80 -30.57 -14.36
N GLN A 127 -2.21 -29.64 -13.60
CA GLN A 127 -2.97 -28.61 -12.90
C GLN A 127 -3.63 -27.61 -13.86
N GLN A 128 -2.97 -27.25 -14.95
CA GLN A 128 -3.59 -26.45 -16.01
C GLN A 128 -4.65 -27.23 -16.80
N ALA A 129 -4.49 -28.55 -16.93
CA ALA A 129 -5.45 -29.41 -17.61
C ALA A 129 -6.69 -29.74 -16.76
N LYS A 130 -6.66 -29.55 -15.43
CA LYS A 130 -7.83 -29.75 -14.57
C LYS A 130 -8.80 -28.57 -14.66
N PRO A 131 -10.05 -28.77 -15.09
CA PRO A 131 -11.06 -27.72 -15.06
C PRO A 131 -11.34 -27.30 -13.62
N VAL A 132 -11.38 -25.98 -13.37
CA VAL A 132 -11.72 -25.38 -12.08
C VAL A 132 -13.13 -25.83 -11.68
N THR A 133 -13.21 -26.81 -10.78
CA THR A 133 -14.46 -27.20 -10.13
C THR A 133 -14.75 -26.18 -9.04
N VAL A 134 -15.62 -25.21 -9.34
CA VAL A 134 -16.12 -24.27 -8.34
C VAL A 134 -16.95 -25.07 -7.33
N PRO A 135 -16.55 -25.16 -6.04
CA PRO A 135 -17.35 -25.86 -5.06
C PRO A 135 -18.69 -25.14 -4.89
N ALA A 136 -19.79 -25.90 -4.99
CA ALA A 136 -21.15 -25.39 -4.85
C ALA A 136 -21.33 -24.69 -3.49
N VAL A 137 -21.57 -23.38 -3.52
CA VAL A 137 -21.87 -22.58 -2.34
C VAL A 137 -23.23 -23.03 -1.79
N LYS A 138 -23.25 -23.68 -0.63
CA LYS A 138 -24.49 -24.00 0.10
C LYS A 138 -25.16 -22.68 0.54
N PRO A 139 -26.47 -22.48 0.31
CA PRO A 139 -27.15 -21.24 0.71
C PRO A 139 -27.16 -21.11 2.24
N GLN A 140 -26.46 -20.10 2.76
CA GLN A 140 -26.50 -19.70 4.16
C GLN A 140 -27.80 -18.95 4.46
N LYS A 141 -28.61 -19.49 5.38
CA LYS A 141 -29.85 -18.86 5.85
C LYS A 141 -29.57 -17.47 6.46
N PRO A 142 -30.39 -16.44 6.17
CA PRO A 142 -30.19 -15.10 6.68
C PRO A 142 -30.50 -15.05 8.19
N ARG A 143 -29.46 -14.80 8.98
CA ARG A 143 -29.55 -14.60 10.43
C ARG A 143 -30.09 -13.18 10.68
N LYS A 144 -31.39 -13.04 10.93
CA LYS A 144 -32.05 -11.76 11.25
C LYS A 144 -31.39 -11.13 12.48
N LYS A 145 -30.55 -10.11 12.27
CA LYS A 145 -29.90 -9.34 13.34
C LYS A 145 -30.87 -8.28 13.88
N LEU A 146 -31.40 -8.58 15.07
CA LEU A 146 -31.59 -7.69 16.22
C LEU A 146 -31.68 -6.18 15.92
N LEU A 147 -32.82 -5.71 15.41
CA LEU A 147 -33.18 -4.29 15.29
C LEU A 147 -33.72 -3.67 16.61
N LEU A 148 -33.87 -4.48 17.66
CA LEU A 148 -34.46 -4.03 18.92
C LEU A 148 -33.62 -3.03 19.76
N PRO A 149 -32.26 -3.03 19.79
CA PRO A 149 -31.53 -2.17 20.73
C PRO A 149 -31.36 -0.72 20.24
N VAL A 150 -31.53 -0.45 18.95
CA VAL A 150 -31.41 0.92 18.38
C VAL A 150 -32.65 1.76 18.68
N LEU A 151 -33.83 1.14 18.74
CA LEU A 151 -35.09 1.84 19.01
C LEU A 151 -35.21 2.30 20.47
N LEU A 152 -34.62 1.56 21.43
CA LEU A 152 -34.66 1.90 22.85
C LEU A 152 -33.74 3.08 23.21
N LEU A 153 -32.65 3.27 22.46
CA LEU A 153 -31.74 4.41 22.66
C LEU A 153 -32.34 5.75 22.19
N ALA A 154 -33.23 5.73 21.19
CA ALA A 154 -33.86 6.94 20.67
C ALA A 154 -34.96 7.51 21.59
N VAL A 155 -35.65 6.67 22.35
CA VAL A 155 -36.74 7.12 23.25
C VAL A 155 -36.20 7.72 24.55
N GLY A 156 -35.06 7.24 25.06
CA GLY A 156 -34.45 7.75 26.29
C GLY A 156 -33.89 9.18 26.20
N LEU A 157 -33.63 9.67 24.98
CA LEU A 157 -33.06 11.00 24.77
C LEU A 157 -34.10 12.14 24.75
N LEU A 158 -35.40 11.84 24.71
CA LEU A 158 -36.45 12.84 24.39
C LEU A 158 -37.21 13.39 25.61
N THR A 159 -36.99 12.90 26.83
CA THR A 159 -37.77 13.33 28.01
C THR A 159 -36.95 13.85 29.19
N MET A 160 -35.82 14.51 28.95
CA MET A 160 -35.05 15.17 30.03
C MET A 160 -34.82 16.66 29.73
N PRO A 161 -35.48 17.59 30.45
CA PRO A 161 -35.18 19.01 30.36
C PRO A 161 -33.80 19.29 30.99
N ILE A 162 -32.83 19.61 30.14
CA ILE A 162 -31.46 19.96 30.52
C ILE A 162 -31.47 21.35 31.18
N HIS A 163 -31.51 21.39 32.51
CA HIS A 163 -31.12 22.57 33.29
C HIS A 163 -29.62 22.46 33.63
N TRP A 164 -28.77 22.95 32.70
CA TRP A 164 -27.30 22.91 32.78
C TRP A 164 -26.71 23.69 33.98
N SER A 165 -27.50 24.49 34.69
CA SER A 165 -27.05 25.35 35.79
C SER A 165 -26.95 24.66 37.17
N TRP A 166 -27.57 23.49 37.36
CA TRP A 166 -27.56 22.77 38.66
C TRP A 166 -26.40 21.76 38.79
N LEU A 167 -25.89 21.27 37.65
CA LEU A 167 -24.85 20.24 37.54
C LEU A 167 -23.47 20.68 38.03
N TRP A 168 -23.20 21.98 38.09
CA TRP A 168 -21.89 22.48 38.51
C TRP A 168 -21.61 22.38 40.01
N HIS A 169 -22.63 22.24 40.85
CA HIS A 169 -22.44 22.40 42.30
C HIS A 169 -22.48 21.10 43.11
N HIS A 170 -23.03 19.97 42.62
CA HIS A 170 -23.31 18.77 43.46
C HIS A 170 -23.02 17.40 42.78
N ALA A 171 -21.85 17.20 42.16
CA ALA A 171 -21.53 15.92 41.51
C ALA A 171 -20.36 15.17 42.15
N PRO A 172 -20.65 14.18 43.04
CA PRO A 172 -19.86 12.95 43.01
C PRO A 172 -20.70 11.65 42.94
N LEU A 173 -22.04 11.68 42.99
CA LEU A 173 -22.85 10.45 43.08
C LEU A 173 -23.34 9.89 41.72
N ASN A 174 -23.56 10.73 40.70
CA ASN A 174 -24.15 10.29 39.43
C ASN A 174 -23.16 9.55 38.50
N SER A 175 -21.85 9.71 38.70
CA SER A 175 -20.82 8.99 37.95
C SER A 175 -20.80 7.48 38.26
N VAL A 176 -21.17 7.10 39.49
CA VAL A 176 -21.20 5.69 39.92
C VAL A 176 -22.28 4.90 39.17
N ILE A 177 -23.44 5.50 38.93
CA ILE A 177 -24.56 4.83 38.22
C ILE A 177 -24.19 4.54 36.77
N VAL A 178 -23.49 5.48 36.10
CA VAL A 178 -23.04 5.30 34.71
C VAL A 178 -21.97 4.21 34.62
N ILE A 179 -21.03 4.16 35.57
CA ILE A 179 -19.98 3.13 35.60
C ILE A 179 -20.59 1.73 35.88
N VAL A 180 -21.57 1.63 36.79
CA VAL A 180 -22.28 0.37 37.08
C VAL A 180 -23.10 -0.09 35.86
N ALA A 181 -23.77 0.83 35.16
CA ALA A 181 -24.51 0.51 33.95
C ALA A 181 -23.60 0.00 32.82
N LEU A 182 -22.42 0.62 32.63
CA LEU A 182 -21.42 0.19 31.64
C LEU A 182 -20.82 -1.19 32.00
N LEU A 183 -20.54 -1.44 33.28
CA LEU A 183 -20.05 -2.74 33.75
C LEU A 183 -21.08 -3.86 33.60
N TRP A 184 -22.36 -3.57 33.87
CA TRP A 184 -23.45 -4.54 33.69
C TRP A 184 -23.65 -4.89 32.22
N LEU A 185 -23.56 -3.90 31.32
CA LEU A 185 -23.65 -4.11 29.87
C LEU A 185 -22.48 -4.97 29.34
N TRP A 186 -21.27 -4.77 29.85
CA TRP A 186 -20.10 -5.55 29.46
C TRP A 186 -20.19 -7.01 29.92
N ARG A 187 -20.68 -7.26 31.13
CA ARG A 187 -20.86 -8.62 31.66
C ARG A 187 -21.93 -9.42 30.92
N ARG A 188 -22.97 -8.76 30.40
CA ARG A 188 -24.05 -9.42 29.64
C ARG A 188 -23.67 -9.79 28.20
N SER A 189 -22.55 -9.27 27.69
CA SER A 189 -22.06 -9.52 26.33
C SER A 189 -20.99 -10.63 26.23
N ARG A 190 -20.67 -11.31 27.34
CA ARG A 190 -19.92 -12.57 27.35
C ARG A 190 -20.86 -13.72 27.73
#